data_AF-A0A6B2CVI6-F1
#
_entry.id   AF-A0A6B2CVI6-F1
#
_cell.length_a   1.000
_cell.length_b   1.000
_cell.length_c   1.000
_cell.angle_alpha   90.00
_cell.angle_beta   90.00
_cell.angle_gamma   90.00
#
_symmetry.space_group_name_H-M   'P 1'
#
loop_
_entity.id
_entity.type
_entity.pdbx_description
1 polymer ?
#
loop_
_entity_poly.entity_id
_entity_poly.type
_entity_poly.pdbx_seq_one_letter_code
_entity_poly.pdbx_strand_id
1 'polypeptide(L)'
;MKYNVYLRENVIKHQFASTDRSRVELAARLLRLAGVGAEVKKVGGRDVWYVEATTDMLATGHKELRDAVRRVVEEAPEKGWVDEKKARRWLEKLKKGRLLKERWPKYEVRLVEGALEVSFSSTNSDEIEHEARRFRDMDLVEGRHFTVRMFEGGRKGYVSILREGLAYAAWLSIHGFDEQQKPVAEFVSYILERAEKEGKEVYEKAKEIVEKGRAKGSLRLADVRGLMWKWKTGGT
;
A
#
# COMPACT_ATOMS: atom_id res chain seq x y z
N MET A 1 -9.50 -27.35 13.28
CA MET A 1 -10.37 -26.35 12.60
C MET A 1 -10.39 -26.66 11.12
N LYS A 2 -11.56 -26.70 10.48
CA LYS A 2 -11.66 -26.83 9.01
C LYS A 2 -12.01 -25.47 8.43
N TYR A 3 -11.18 -24.96 7.53
CA TYR A 3 -11.47 -23.77 6.77
C TYR A 3 -12.05 -24.16 5.42
N ASN A 4 -13.04 -23.41 4.96
CA ASN A 4 -13.56 -23.53 3.61
C ASN A 4 -12.78 -22.58 2.70
N VAL A 5 -12.24 -23.11 1.61
CA VAL A 5 -11.56 -22.34 0.59
C VAL A 5 -12.54 -22.13 -0.55
N TYR A 6 -12.98 -20.89 -0.72
CA TYR A 6 -13.81 -20.51 -1.85
C TYR A 6 -12.92 -20.02 -2.98
N LEU A 7 -13.00 -20.72 -4.11
CA LEU A 7 -12.24 -20.43 -5.31
C LEU A 7 -13.11 -19.59 -6.25
N ARG A 8 -12.76 -18.32 -6.44
CA ARG A 8 -13.35 -17.45 -7.48
C ARG A 8 -12.30 -17.14 -8.53
N GLU A 9 -12.75 -16.78 -9.73
CA GLU A 9 -11.90 -16.50 -10.90
C GLU A 9 -10.73 -15.56 -10.60
N ASN A 10 -10.92 -14.59 -9.71
CA ASN A 10 -9.95 -13.54 -9.40
C ASN A 10 -9.48 -13.51 -7.94
N VAL A 11 -10.07 -14.29 -7.02
CA VAL A 11 -9.78 -14.22 -5.56
C VAL A 11 -9.93 -15.60 -4.93
N ILE A 12 -8.94 -16.01 -4.12
CA ILE A 12 -9.09 -17.11 -3.16
C ILE A 12 -9.60 -16.48 -1.86
N LYS A 13 -10.73 -16.96 -1.37
CA LYS A 13 -11.30 -16.53 -0.09
C LYS A 13 -11.23 -17.70 0.88
N HIS A 14 -10.34 -17.59 1.86
CA HIS A 14 -10.32 -18.48 3.00
C HIS A 14 -11.38 -18.00 3.99
N GLN A 15 -12.33 -18.86 4.36
CA GLN A 15 -13.35 -18.52 5.34
C GLN A 15 -13.43 -19.60 6.41
N PHE A 16 -13.48 -19.17 7.66
CA PHE A 16 -13.88 -20.01 8.79
C PHE A 16 -15.14 -19.42 9.39
N ALA A 17 -16.18 -20.24 9.51
CA ALA A 17 -17.46 -19.85 10.10
C ALA A 17 -17.85 -20.83 11.22
N SER A 18 -18.45 -20.31 12.29
CA SER A 18 -18.91 -21.12 13.41
C SER A 18 -20.05 -20.43 14.16
N THR A 19 -20.94 -21.21 14.77
CA THR A 19 -21.90 -20.73 15.78
C THR A 19 -21.22 -20.43 17.12
N ASP A 20 -19.97 -20.87 17.31
CA ASP A 20 -19.13 -20.52 18.45
C ASP A 20 -18.23 -19.33 18.10
N ARG A 21 -18.58 -18.15 18.62
CA ARG A 21 -17.84 -16.90 18.39
C ARG A 21 -16.38 -17.00 18.84
N SER A 22 -16.10 -17.68 19.96
CA SER A 22 -14.76 -17.80 20.53
C SER A 22 -13.80 -18.52 19.58
N ARG A 23 -14.29 -19.52 18.83
CA ARG A 23 -13.49 -20.21 17.80
C ARG A 23 -13.13 -19.29 16.64
N VAL A 24 -14.03 -18.39 16.26
CA VAL A 24 -13.80 -17.45 15.16
C VAL A 24 -12.84 -16.33 15.60
N GLU A 25 -12.94 -15.88 16.85
CA GLU A 25 -11.99 -14.94 17.44
C GLU A 25 -10.58 -15.53 17.55
N LEU A 26 -10.45 -16.80 17.94
CA LEU A 26 -9.17 -17.51 17.92
C LEU A 26 -8.58 -17.58 16.49
N ALA A 27 -9.40 -17.92 15.50
CA ALA A 27 -9.01 -17.94 14.09
C ALA A 27 -8.49 -16.57 13.61
N ALA A 28 -9.23 -15.50 13.93
CA ALA A 28 -8.83 -14.14 13.60
C ALA A 28 -7.53 -13.73 14.32
N ARG A 29 -7.36 -14.12 15.59
CA ARG A 29 -6.14 -13.85 16.35
C ARG A 29 -4.92 -14.53 15.73
N LEU A 30 -5.04 -15.79 15.30
CA LEU A 30 -3.95 -16.52 14.62
C LEU A 30 -3.57 -15.86 13.30
N LEU A 31 -4.54 -15.41 12.52
CA LEU A 31 -4.29 -14.66 11.28
C LEU A 31 -3.57 -13.33 11.57
N ARG A 32 -3.99 -12.59 12.59
CA ARG A 32 -3.31 -11.34 13.02
C ARG A 32 -1.88 -11.58 13.48
N LEU A 33 -1.64 -12.63 14.26
CA LEU A 33 -0.27 -13.03 14.67
C LEU A 33 0.61 -13.39 13.48
N ALA A 34 0.01 -13.84 12.39
CA ALA A 34 0.68 -14.10 11.13
C ALA A 34 0.67 -12.88 10.19
N GLY A 35 0.43 -11.66 10.68
CA GLY A 35 0.49 -10.41 9.91
C GLY A 35 -0.69 -10.14 8.98
N VAL A 36 -1.81 -10.86 9.15
CA VAL A 36 -3.01 -10.70 8.32
C VAL A 36 -4.07 -9.91 9.08
N GLY A 37 -4.50 -8.78 8.52
CA GLY A 37 -5.57 -7.94 9.07
C GLY A 37 -6.95 -8.61 9.01
N ALA A 38 -7.19 -9.58 9.87
CA ALA A 38 -8.40 -10.39 9.88
C ALA A 38 -9.42 -9.89 10.90
N GLU A 39 -10.69 -9.85 10.51
CA GLU A 39 -11.81 -9.37 11.34
C GLU A 39 -12.88 -10.44 11.50
N VAL A 40 -13.44 -10.51 12.71
CA VAL A 40 -14.61 -11.33 12.99
C VAL A 40 -15.86 -10.57 12.56
N LYS A 41 -16.69 -11.22 11.74
CA LYS A 41 -17.94 -10.69 11.21
C LYS A 41 -19.09 -11.61 11.61
N LYS A 42 -20.29 -11.07 11.85
CA LYS A 42 -21.50 -11.86 12.09
C LYS A 42 -22.26 -12.06 10.78
N VAL A 43 -22.77 -13.26 10.54
CA VAL A 43 -23.59 -13.59 9.36
C VAL A 43 -25.02 -13.07 9.59
N GLY A 44 -25.27 -11.80 9.28
CA GLY A 44 -26.62 -11.20 9.29
C GLY A 44 -27.47 -11.58 10.52
N GLY A 45 -28.77 -11.85 10.31
CA GLY A 45 -29.72 -12.27 11.35
C GLY A 45 -29.54 -13.71 11.87
N ARG A 46 -28.36 -14.32 11.71
CA ARG A 46 -28.06 -15.66 12.20
C ARG A 46 -27.01 -15.58 13.31
N ASP A 47 -27.08 -16.48 14.29
CA ASP A 47 -26.06 -16.63 15.33
C ASP A 47 -24.86 -17.44 14.83
N VAL A 48 -24.26 -16.94 13.74
CA VAL A 48 -23.06 -17.50 13.12
C VAL A 48 -22.07 -16.37 12.91
N TRP A 49 -20.82 -16.60 13.27
CA TRP A 49 -19.70 -15.70 13.07
C TRP A 49 -18.75 -16.28 12.04
N TYR A 50 -18.00 -15.42 11.37
CA TYR A 50 -16.97 -15.82 10.42
C TYR A 50 -15.78 -14.88 10.41
N VAL A 51 -14.64 -15.41 9.99
CA VAL A 51 -13.45 -14.64 9.60
C VAL A 51 -13.13 -15.00 8.17
N GLU A 52 -12.68 -14.01 7.39
CA GLU A 52 -12.25 -14.22 6.01
C GLU A 52 -10.85 -13.64 5.77
N ALA A 53 -10.07 -14.32 4.94
CA ALA A 53 -8.80 -13.83 4.43
C ALA A 53 -8.76 -14.07 2.91
N THR A 54 -8.56 -13.01 2.15
CA THR A 54 -8.40 -13.11 0.69
C THR A 54 -6.94 -13.39 0.32
N THR A 55 -6.67 -13.83 -0.92
CA THR A 55 -5.29 -13.96 -1.43
C THR A 55 -4.46 -12.70 -1.21
N ASP A 56 -5.07 -11.53 -1.40
CA ASP A 56 -4.39 -10.24 -1.24
C ASP A 56 -4.05 -9.98 0.24
N MET A 57 -4.95 -10.35 1.17
CA MET A 57 -4.70 -10.24 2.62
C MET A 57 -3.67 -11.27 3.11
N LEU A 58 -3.69 -12.49 2.57
CA LEU A 58 -2.68 -13.51 2.90
C LEU A 58 -1.30 -13.10 2.38
N ALA A 59 -1.25 -12.39 1.26
CA ALA A 59 -0.02 -11.87 0.71
C ALA A 59 0.60 -10.73 1.54
N THR A 60 -0.13 -10.12 2.48
CA THR A 60 0.42 -9.17 3.47
C THR A 60 0.92 -9.83 4.75
N GLY A 61 0.64 -11.13 4.94
CA GLY A 61 1.05 -11.87 6.14
C GLY A 61 2.57 -12.01 6.26
N HIS A 62 3.07 -12.49 7.40
CA HIS A 62 4.49 -12.75 7.64
C HIS A 62 5.07 -13.71 6.60
N LYS A 63 6.41 -13.67 6.42
CA LYS A 63 7.12 -14.44 5.41
C LYS A 63 6.79 -15.93 5.46
N GLU A 64 6.71 -16.49 6.65
CA GLU A 64 6.43 -17.91 6.91
C GLU A 64 5.03 -18.29 6.39
N LEU A 65 4.01 -17.45 6.65
CA LEU A 65 2.65 -17.69 6.15
C LEU A 65 2.61 -17.60 4.62
N ARG A 66 3.27 -16.60 4.03
CA ARG A 66 3.29 -16.43 2.57
C ARG A 66 4.00 -17.58 1.86
N ASP A 67 5.13 -18.03 2.41
CA ASP A 67 5.86 -19.16 1.87
C ASP A 67 5.04 -20.46 1.97
N ALA A 68 4.31 -20.66 3.08
CA ALA A 68 3.38 -21.77 3.22
C ALA A 68 2.23 -21.70 2.21
N VAL A 69 1.60 -20.53 2.04
CA VAL A 69 0.52 -20.33 1.05
C VAL A 69 1.03 -20.55 -0.37
N ARG A 70 2.24 -20.06 -0.70
CA ARG A 70 2.85 -20.28 -2.01
C ARG A 70 3.07 -21.75 -2.31
N ARG A 71 3.67 -22.51 -1.37
CA ARG A 71 3.90 -23.96 -1.54
C ARG A 71 2.60 -24.72 -1.80
N VAL A 72 1.55 -24.40 -1.04
CA VAL A 72 0.23 -25.02 -1.26
C VAL A 72 -0.30 -24.74 -2.67
N VAL A 73 -0.09 -23.53 -3.21
CA VAL A 73 -0.52 -23.18 -4.57
C VAL A 73 0.36 -23.84 -5.64
N GLU A 74 1.66 -24.00 -5.40
CA GLU A 74 2.60 -24.72 -6.28
C GLU A 74 2.23 -26.20 -6.41
N GLU A 75 1.84 -26.85 -5.31
CA GLU A 75 1.45 -28.27 -5.28
C GLU A 75 0.01 -28.54 -5.76
N ALA A 76 -0.83 -27.51 -5.86
CA ALA A 76 -2.26 -27.67 -6.13
C ALA A 76 -2.59 -28.29 -7.51
N PRO A 77 -1.86 -27.99 -8.61
CA PRO A 77 -2.05 -28.66 -9.90
C PRO A 77 -1.72 -30.16 -9.86
N GLU A 78 -0.63 -30.54 -9.18
CA GLU A 78 -0.21 -31.94 -9.06
C GLU A 78 -1.25 -32.79 -8.31
N LYS A 79 -1.97 -32.18 -7.36
CA LYS A 79 -3.06 -32.81 -6.60
C LYS A 79 -4.42 -32.73 -7.30
N GLY A 80 -4.48 -32.14 -8.50
CA GLY A 80 -5.73 -31.95 -9.23
C GLY A 80 -6.73 -30.98 -8.58
N TRP A 81 -6.26 -30.14 -7.64
CA TRP A 81 -7.12 -29.18 -6.92
C TRP A 81 -7.46 -27.95 -7.75
N VAL A 82 -6.61 -27.60 -8.73
CA VAL A 82 -6.77 -26.43 -9.59
C VAL A 82 -6.03 -26.66 -10.92
N ASP A 83 -6.47 -26.02 -11.99
CA ASP A 83 -5.72 -26.00 -13.25
C ASP A 83 -4.44 -25.14 -13.17
N GLU A 84 -3.46 -25.48 -14.00
CA GLU A 84 -2.14 -24.85 -13.99
C GLU A 84 -2.19 -23.35 -14.31
N LYS A 85 -3.10 -22.93 -15.19
CA LYS A 85 -3.26 -21.51 -15.58
C LYS A 85 -3.75 -20.68 -14.39
N LYS A 86 -4.71 -21.18 -13.61
CA LYS A 86 -5.19 -20.55 -12.38
C LYS A 86 -4.09 -20.53 -11.31
N ALA A 87 -3.37 -21.63 -11.11
CA ALA A 87 -2.26 -21.67 -10.16
C ALA A 87 -1.18 -20.62 -10.50
N ARG A 88 -0.73 -20.56 -11.77
CA ARG A 88 0.22 -19.53 -12.24
C ARG A 88 -0.29 -18.11 -11.99
N ARG A 89 -1.56 -17.82 -12.28
CA ARG A 89 -2.17 -16.51 -12.02
C ARG A 89 -2.16 -16.14 -10.54
N TRP A 90 -2.33 -17.12 -9.66
CA TRP A 90 -2.29 -16.92 -8.21
C TRP A 90 -0.88 -16.74 -7.68
N LEU A 91 0.09 -17.50 -8.18
CA LEU A 91 1.50 -17.28 -7.86
C LEU A 91 1.95 -15.88 -8.26
N GLU A 92 1.52 -15.40 -9.43
CA GLU A 92 1.74 -14.02 -9.85
C GLU A 92 1.09 -13.01 -8.90
N LYS A 93 -0.12 -13.25 -8.40
CA LYS A 93 -0.74 -12.38 -7.37
C LYS A 93 0.00 -12.41 -6.04
N LEU A 94 0.40 -13.58 -5.55
CA LEU A 94 1.16 -13.72 -4.30
C LEU A 94 2.55 -13.07 -4.42
N LYS A 95 3.17 -13.18 -5.60
CA LYS A 95 4.43 -12.50 -5.94
C LYS A 95 4.24 -10.98 -6.02
N LYS A 96 3.13 -10.50 -6.59
CA LYS A 96 2.77 -9.07 -6.58
C LYS A 96 2.50 -8.54 -5.17
N GLY A 97 1.82 -9.31 -4.31
CA GLY A 97 1.64 -8.95 -2.91
C GLY A 97 2.96 -8.95 -2.12
N ARG A 98 3.91 -9.81 -2.49
CA ARG A 98 5.30 -9.78 -2.00
C ARG A 98 6.10 -8.57 -2.54
N LEU A 99 5.81 -8.08 -3.74
CA LEU A 99 6.44 -6.90 -4.35
C LEU A 99 5.91 -5.58 -3.78
N LEU A 100 4.73 -5.57 -3.15
CA LEU A 100 4.30 -4.53 -2.21
C LEU A 100 5.23 -4.63 -0.98
N LYS A 101 6.48 -4.18 -1.13
CA LYS A 101 7.57 -4.27 -0.15
C LYS A 101 7.04 -4.00 1.25
N GLU A 102 7.52 -4.83 2.20
CA GLU A 102 7.18 -5.04 3.62
C GLU A 102 7.13 -3.78 4.53
N ARG A 103 6.76 -2.61 3.99
CA ARG A 103 6.72 -1.31 4.62
C ARG A 103 5.40 -0.58 4.36
N TRP A 104 4.81 -0.59 3.16
CA TRP A 104 3.75 0.38 2.81
C TRP A 104 2.33 -0.22 2.83
N PRO A 105 1.34 0.44 3.46
CA PRO A 105 -0.05 0.00 3.41
C PRO A 105 -0.62 0.15 1.99
N LYS A 106 -1.78 -0.48 1.72
CA LYS A 106 -2.46 -0.34 0.43
C LYS A 106 -3.05 1.07 0.30
N TYR A 107 -2.38 1.91 -0.46
CA TYR A 107 -2.90 3.22 -0.86
C TYR A 107 -3.98 3.07 -1.94
N GLU A 108 -5.07 3.80 -1.76
CA GLU A 108 -6.00 4.17 -2.81
C GLU A 108 -5.35 5.27 -3.66
N VAL A 109 -5.32 5.07 -4.97
CA VAL A 109 -4.72 5.99 -5.93
C VAL A 109 -5.72 6.15 -7.06
N ARG A 110 -6.34 7.32 -7.18
CA ARG A 110 -7.43 7.57 -8.14
C ARG A 110 -7.41 9.01 -8.63
N LEU A 111 -8.25 9.31 -9.61
CA LEU A 111 -8.53 10.68 -10.02
C LEU A 111 -9.85 11.14 -9.40
N VAL A 112 -9.82 12.28 -8.73
CA VAL A 112 -11.02 13.00 -8.25
C VAL A 112 -11.05 14.33 -8.97
N GLU A 113 -12.05 14.53 -9.82
CA GLU A 113 -12.20 15.76 -10.62
C GLU A 113 -10.94 16.11 -11.44
N GLY A 114 -10.21 15.08 -11.91
CA GLY A 114 -8.97 15.24 -12.68
C GLY A 114 -7.70 15.50 -11.84
N ALA A 115 -7.82 15.61 -10.51
CA ALA A 115 -6.70 15.67 -9.58
C ALA A 115 -6.31 14.26 -9.10
N LEU A 116 -5.01 13.99 -8.97
CA LEU A 116 -4.54 12.74 -8.37
C LEU A 116 -4.79 12.78 -6.86
N GLU A 117 -5.55 11.81 -6.38
CA GLU A 117 -5.73 11.55 -4.96
C GLU A 117 -4.99 10.27 -4.59
N VAL A 118 -4.14 10.36 -3.56
CA VAL A 118 -3.45 9.23 -2.97
C VAL A 118 -3.77 9.23 -1.47
N SER A 119 -4.43 8.18 -0.98
CA SER A 119 -4.87 8.11 0.40
C SER A 119 -4.82 6.72 1.00
N PHE A 120 -4.64 6.66 2.32
CA PHE A 120 -4.77 5.47 3.13
C PHE A 120 -5.89 5.71 4.15
N SER A 121 -6.83 4.76 4.27
CA SER A 121 -7.97 4.87 5.20
C SER A 121 -8.05 3.64 6.08
N SER A 122 -8.35 3.85 7.36
CA SER A 122 -8.53 2.78 8.36
C SER A 122 -9.57 3.20 9.40
N THR A 123 -10.24 2.20 9.99
CA THR A 123 -11.06 2.40 11.20
C THR A 123 -10.23 2.35 12.48
N ASN A 124 -8.93 2.04 12.36
CA ASN A 124 -7.99 1.99 13.47
C ASN A 124 -7.17 3.29 13.51
N SER A 125 -7.38 4.11 14.54
CA SER A 125 -6.67 5.38 14.69
C SER A 125 -5.15 5.19 14.81
N ASP A 126 -4.68 4.10 15.41
CA ASP A 126 -3.25 3.81 15.56
C ASP A 126 -2.57 3.60 14.20
N GLU A 127 -3.27 3.01 13.23
CA GLU A 127 -2.75 2.83 11.87
C GLU A 127 -2.67 4.17 11.11
N ILE A 128 -3.64 5.06 11.33
CA ILE A 128 -3.64 6.41 10.76
C ILE A 128 -2.48 7.22 11.34
N GLU A 129 -2.28 7.16 12.65
CA GLU A 129 -1.19 7.88 13.31
C GLU A 129 0.18 7.33 12.90
N HIS A 130 0.31 6.00 12.79
CA HIS A 130 1.52 5.35 12.32
C HIS A 130 1.88 5.79 10.89
N GLU A 131 0.92 5.89 9.99
CA GLU A 131 1.19 6.33 8.62
C GLU A 131 1.51 7.83 8.53
N ALA A 132 0.86 8.66 9.36
CA ALA A 132 1.21 10.07 9.49
C ALA A 132 2.64 10.27 10.02
N ARG A 133 3.07 9.47 11.02
CA ARG A 133 4.45 9.49 11.53
C ARG A 133 5.44 9.11 10.44
N ARG A 134 5.15 8.07 9.66
CA ARG A 134 6.01 7.65 8.55
C ARG A 134 6.21 8.75 7.50
N PHE A 135 5.18 9.53 7.21
CA PHE A 135 5.32 10.70 6.33
C PHE A 135 6.23 11.75 6.94
N ARG A 136 6.15 12.00 8.25
CA ARG A 136 7.09 12.89 8.95
C ARG A 136 8.52 12.35 8.95
N ASP A 137 8.70 11.04 9.11
CA ASP A 137 10.02 10.37 9.04
C ASP A 137 10.65 10.48 7.63
N MET A 138 9.85 10.80 6.61
CA MET A 138 10.26 11.10 5.25
C MET A 138 10.42 12.60 4.97
N ASP A 139 10.47 13.44 6.00
CA ASP A 139 10.49 14.91 5.92
C ASP A 139 9.27 15.53 5.21
N LEU A 140 8.13 14.83 5.21
CA LEU A 140 6.87 15.43 4.78
C LEU A 140 6.23 16.17 5.95
N VAL A 141 5.58 17.31 5.65
CA VAL A 141 5.00 18.20 6.66
C VAL A 141 3.48 18.14 6.55
N GLU A 142 2.80 17.88 7.66
CA GLU A 142 1.35 17.87 7.72
C GLU A 142 0.77 19.26 7.41
N GLY A 143 -0.35 19.33 6.70
CA GLY A 143 -0.95 20.57 6.21
C GLY A 143 -0.30 21.15 4.95
N ARG A 144 0.93 20.73 4.62
CA ARG A 144 1.65 21.18 3.41
C ARG A 144 1.85 20.07 2.38
N HIS A 145 2.26 18.90 2.83
CA HIS A 145 2.57 17.74 1.98
C HIS A 145 1.49 16.65 2.11
N PHE A 146 0.87 16.53 3.27
CA PHE A 146 -0.20 15.56 3.50
C PHE A 146 -1.21 16.10 4.52
N THR A 147 -2.36 15.45 4.62
CA THR A 147 -3.42 15.76 5.58
C THR A 147 -3.80 14.50 6.35
N VAL A 148 -4.18 14.67 7.61
CA VAL A 148 -4.65 13.58 8.48
C VAL A 148 -6.06 13.91 8.95
N ARG A 149 -6.95 12.91 8.94
CA ARG A 149 -8.22 12.94 9.64
C ARG A 149 -8.34 11.71 10.52
N MET A 150 -8.57 11.91 11.81
CA MET A 150 -8.77 10.82 12.76
C MET A 150 -10.16 10.20 12.62
N PHE A 151 -10.29 8.98 13.13
CA PHE A 151 -11.59 8.33 13.26
C PHE A 151 -12.45 9.07 14.30
N GLU A 152 -13.55 9.67 13.86
CA GLU A 152 -14.54 10.30 14.74
C GLU A 152 -15.96 9.98 14.24
N GLY A 153 -16.87 9.66 15.18
CA GLY A 153 -18.30 9.48 14.88
C GLY A 153 -18.63 8.34 13.90
N GLY A 154 -17.83 7.27 13.88
CA GLY A 154 -18.08 6.10 13.00
C GLY A 154 -17.57 6.27 11.56
N ARG A 155 -16.90 7.39 11.24
CA ARG A 155 -16.27 7.61 9.92
C ARG A 155 -14.82 7.15 9.96
N LYS A 156 -14.38 6.42 8.92
CA LYS A 156 -12.98 6.00 8.77
C LYS A 156 -12.04 7.21 8.86
N GLY A 157 -10.97 7.06 9.63
CA GLY A 157 -9.84 7.99 9.56
C GLY A 157 -9.07 7.78 8.25
N TYR A 158 -8.31 8.79 7.85
CA TYR A 158 -7.46 8.71 6.67
C TYR A 158 -6.23 9.61 6.74
N VAL A 159 -5.19 9.23 6.00
CA VAL A 159 -4.05 10.06 5.65
C VAL A 159 -4.04 10.23 4.13
N SER A 160 -3.98 11.46 3.64
CA SER A 160 -3.91 11.75 2.21
C SER A 160 -2.69 12.58 1.87
N ILE A 161 -1.90 12.13 0.90
CA ILE A 161 -0.78 12.92 0.37
C ILE A 161 -1.30 13.87 -0.71
N LEU A 162 -0.94 15.14 -0.55
CA LEU A 162 -1.29 16.19 -1.49
C LEU A 162 -0.41 16.10 -2.73
N ARG A 163 -0.85 16.71 -3.83
CA ARG A 163 -0.06 16.79 -5.07
C ARG A 163 1.35 17.34 -4.81
N GLU A 164 1.44 18.40 -4.02
CA GLU A 164 2.69 19.04 -3.61
C GLU A 164 3.56 18.10 -2.78
N GLY A 165 2.94 17.28 -1.93
CA GLY A 165 3.63 16.27 -1.14
C GLY A 165 4.23 15.16 -2.00
N LEU A 166 3.50 14.65 -2.99
CA LEU A 166 4.02 13.63 -3.91
C LEU A 166 5.15 14.20 -4.78
N ALA A 167 5.01 15.45 -5.25
CA ALA A 167 6.08 16.12 -5.99
C ALA A 167 7.34 16.34 -5.12
N TYR A 168 7.15 16.70 -3.84
CA TYR A 168 8.27 16.88 -2.92
C TYR A 168 8.93 15.56 -2.53
N ALA A 169 8.16 14.50 -2.28
CA ALA A 169 8.68 13.15 -2.12
C ALA A 169 9.48 12.70 -3.36
N ALA A 170 9.00 13.00 -4.57
CA ALA A 170 9.73 12.73 -5.79
C ALA A 170 11.06 13.49 -5.87
N TRP A 171 11.11 14.75 -5.41
CA TRP A 171 12.35 15.50 -5.30
C TRP A 171 13.31 14.89 -4.27
N LEU A 172 12.82 14.58 -3.07
CA LEU A 172 13.58 13.92 -1.99
C LEU A 172 14.11 12.54 -2.41
N SER A 173 13.43 11.82 -3.31
CA SER A 173 13.93 10.54 -3.84
C SER A 173 15.26 10.66 -4.60
N ILE A 174 15.58 11.85 -5.13
CA ILE A 174 16.83 12.13 -5.85
C ILE A 174 17.80 12.93 -4.98
N HIS A 175 17.30 13.88 -4.19
CA HIS A 175 18.10 14.90 -3.52
C HIS A 175 18.07 14.82 -1.98
N GLY A 176 17.33 13.87 -1.41
CA GLY A 176 17.32 13.61 0.02
C GLY A 176 18.66 13.05 0.51
N PHE A 177 18.93 13.19 1.80
CA PHE A 177 20.14 12.67 2.43
C PHE A 177 19.95 11.22 2.91
N ASP A 178 21.06 10.49 2.96
CA ASP A 178 21.25 9.03 3.06
C ASP A 178 20.12 8.18 3.68
N GLU A 179 19.68 8.46 4.92
CA GLU A 179 18.76 7.56 5.65
C GLU A 179 17.29 7.62 5.16
N GLN A 180 16.84 8.78 4.65
CA GLN A 180 15.46 8.98 4.20
C GLN A 180 15.28 8.80 2.69
N GLN A 181 16.35 8.93 1.90
CA GLN A 181 16.26 8.88 0.43
C GLN A 181 15.70 7.54 -0.07
N LYS A 182 16.19 6.43 0.48
CA LYS A 182 15.75 5.09 0.10
C LYS A 182 14.27 4.82 0.40
N PRO A 183 13.75 5.04 1.64
CA PRO A 183 12.32 4.85 1.90
C PRO A 183 11.42 5.79 1.08
N VAL A 184 11.85 7.03 0.81
CA VAL A 184 11.10 7.96 -0.04
C VAL A 184 11.06 7.49 -1.50
N ALA A 185 12.18 7.05 -2.05
CA ALA A 185 12.24 6.50 -3.41
C ALA A 185 11.38 5.25 -3.55
N GLU A 186 11.37 4.38 -2.53
CA GLU A 186 10.50 3.21 -2.47
C GLU A 186 9.02 3.60 -2.43
N PHE A 187 8.64 4.61 -1.65
CA PHE A 187 7.27 5.12 -1.60
C PHE A 187 6.82 5.66 -2.96
N VAL A 188 7.63 6.51 -3.61
CA VAL A 188 7.30 7.08 -4.93
C VAL A 188 7.13 5.98 -5.98
N SER A 189 8.05 5.00 -6.00
CA SER A 189 7.93 3.85 -6.91
C SER A 189 6.66 3.05 -6.64
N TYR A 190 6.32 2.85 -5.37
CA TYR A 190 5.12 2.14 -4.95
C TYR A 190 3.85 2.86 -5.43
N ILE A 191 3.76 4.18 -5.28
CA ILE A 191 2.60 4.96 -5.75
C ILE A 191 2.44 4.88 -7.26
N LEU A 192 3.53 4.93 -8.04
CA LEU A 192 3.47 4.76 -9.49
C LEU A 192 2.94 3.38 -9.89
N GLU A 193 3.39 2.32 -9.21
CA GLU A 193 2.87 0.96 -9.42
C GLU A 193 1.38 0.86 -9.07
N ARG A 194 0.93 1.55 -8.01
CA ARG A 194 -0.50 1.62 -7.64
C ARG A 194 -1.32 2.36 -8.71
N ALA A 195 -0.79 3.46 -9.23
CA ALA A 195 -1.44 4.25 -10.28
C ALA A 195 -1.56 3.46 -11.59
N GLU A 196 -0.52 2.72 -11.99
CA GLU A 196 -0.54 1.83 -13.16
C GLU A 196 -1.63 0.76 -13.05
N LYS A 197 -1.82 0.20 -11.86
CA LYS A 197 -2.88 -0.78 -11.58
C LYS A 197 -4.28 -0.19 -11.64
N GLU A 198 -4.44 1.10 -11.32
CA GLU A 198 -5.75 1.76 -11.36
C GLU A 198 -6.15 2.12 -12.81
N GLY A 199 -5.19 2.55 -13.61
CA GLY A 199 -5.43 2.81 -15.03
C GLY A 199 -4.40 3.73 -15.65
N LYS A 200 -4.36 3.71 -16.99
CA LYS A 200 -3.40 4.50 -17.77
C LYS A 200 -3.46 5.99 -17.46
N GLU A 201 -4.65 6.57 -17.36
CA GLU A 201 -4.82 8.00 -17.07
C GLU A 201 -4.30 8.38 -15.68
N VAL A 202 -4.57 7.54 -14.67
CA VAL A 202 -4.09 7.73 -13.29
C VAL A 202 -2.58 7.66 -13.24
N TYR A 203 -1.99 6.69 -13.95
CA TYR A 203 -0.55 6.53 -14.07
C TYR A 203 0.13 7.72 -14.72
N GLU A 204 -0.37 8.19 -15.88
CA GLU A 204 0.19 9.37 -16.55
C GLU A 204 0.13 10.59 -15.64
N LYS A 205 -0.96 10.77 -14.88
CA LYS A 205 -1.08 11.88 -13.94
C LYS A 205 -0.09 11.80 -12.79
N ALA A 206 0.07 10.62 -12.19
CA ALA A 206 1.04 10.40 -11.13
C ALA A 206 2.48 10.57 -11.62
N LYS A 207 2.79 10.05 -12.81
CA LYS A 207 4.07 10.18 -13.47
C LYS A 207 4.41 11.65 -13.76
N GLU A 208 3.47 12.42 -14.29
CA GLU A 208 3.63 13.86 -14.53
C GLU A 208 4.04 14.61 -13.24
N ILE A 209 3.38 14.32 -12.12
CA ILE A 209 3.68 14.94 -10.82
C ILE A 209 5.09 14.55 -10.35
N VAL A 210 5.45 13.27 -10.47
CA VAL A 210 6.76 12.75 -10.05
C VAL A 210 7.89 13.34 -10.89
N GLU A 211 7.74 13.38 -12.22
CA GLU A 211 8.75 13.94 -13.13
C GLU A 211 8.96 15.43 -12.88
N LYS A 212 7.89 16.21 -12.73
CA LYS A 212 7.97 17.64 -12.38
C LYS A 212 8.61 17.86 -11.01
N GLY A 213 8.30 17.01 -10.04
CA GLY A 213 8.91 17.03 -8.70
C GLY A 213 10.42 16.83 -8.76
N ARG A 214 10.86 15.78 -9.45
CA ARG A 214 12.29 15.48 -9.70
C ARG A 214 13.01 16.62 -10.41
N ALA A 215 12.38 17.24 -11.41
CA ALA A 215 12.95 18.33 -12.18
C ALA A 215 13.06 19.67 -11.41
N LYS A 216 12.32 19.88 -10.31
CA LYS A 216 12.45 21.15 -9.54
C LYS A 216 13.84 21.39 -8.95
N GLY A 217 14.65 20.33 -8.76
CA GLY A 217 16.04 20.46 -8.33
C GLY A 217 16.97 21.05 -9.37
N SER A 218 16.74 20.79 -10.66
CA SER A 218 17.61 21.29 -11.74
C SER A 218 17.43 22.79 -12.02
N LEU A 219 16.24 23.34 -11.77
CA LEU A 219 15.99 24.79 -11.85
C LEU A 219 16.77 25.56 -10.77
N ARG A 220 16.72 25.14 -9.51
CA ARG A 220 17.49 25.78 -8.43
C ARG A 220 19.01 25.67 -8.64
N LEU A 221 19.52 24.57 -9.18
CA LEU A 221 20.94 24.41 -9.50
C LEU A 221 21.38 25.30 -10.68
N ALA A 222 20.53 25.48 -11.70
CA ALA A 222 20.78 26.42 -12.79
C ALA A 222 20.78 27.88 -12.29
N ASP A 223 19.88 28.24 -11.38
CA ASP A 223 19.82 29.56 -10.75
C ASP A 223 21.08 29.84 -9.90
N VAL A 224 21.53 28.86 -9.10
CA VAL A 224 22.77 28.96 -8.30
C VAL A 224 24.03 29.02 -9.17
N ARG A 225 24.08 28.26 -10.28
CA ARG A 225 25.18 28.37 -11.26
C ARG A 225 25.17 29.71 -11.99
N GLY A 226 24.00 30.23 -12.35
CA GLY A 226 23.84 31.55 -12.96
C GLY A 226 24.28 32.69 -12.03
N LEU A 227 23.99 32.56 -10.74
CA LEU A 227 24.50 33.45 -9.69
C LEU A 227 26.03 33.36 -9.54
N MET A 228 26.60 32.16 -9.49
CA MET A 228 28.07 31.98 -9.43
C MET A 228 28.79 32.51 -10.68
N TRP A 229 28.21 32.38 -11.87
CA TRP A 229 28.78 32.92 -13.11
C TRP A 229 28.82 34.46 -13.08
N LYS A 230 27.73 35.11 -12.63
CA LYS A 230 27.68 36.57 -12.46
C LYS A 230 28.71 37.09 -11.46
N TRP A 231 29.03 36.33 -10.42
CA TRP A 231 30.08 36.68 -9.47
C TRP A 231 31.50 36.54 -10.05
N LYS A 232 31.75 35.55 -10.93
CA LYS A 232 33.06 35.37 -11.56
C LYS A 232 33.37 36.37 -12.67
N THR A 233 32.36 36.94 -13.32
CA THR A 233 32.56 37.91 -14.42
C THR A 233 32.26 39.36 -14.01
N GLY A 234 31.88 39.60 -12.75
CA GLY A 234 31.49 40.91 -12.21
C GLY A 234 32.40 41.44 -11.10
N GLY A 235 33.61 40.89 -10.95
CA GLY A 235 34.69 41.50 -10.17
C GLY A 235 35.56 42.32 -11.10
N THR A 236 35.54 43.64 -10.93
CA THR A 236 36.41 44.65 -11.56
C THR A 236 37.88 44.30 -11.52
#